data_AF-A0A838D2Q5-F1
#
_entry.id   AF-A0A838D2Q5-F1
#
_cell.length_a   1.000
_cell.length_b   1.000
_cell.length_c   1.000
_cell.angle_alpha   90.00
_cell.angle_beta   90.00
_cell.angle_gamma   90.00
#
_symmetry.space_group_name_H-M   'P 1'
#
loop_
_entity.id
_entity.type
_entity.pdbx_description
1 polymer ?
#
loop_
_entity_poly.entity_id
_entity_poly.type
_entity_poly.pdbx_seq_one_letter_code
_entity_poly.pdbx_strand_id
1 'polypeptide(L)'
;MDKDPLLAHDWIKMNMKFPGFCLICKQRVNSAEVGYWSRSAKSILHQDCYNLSGLHFKKNQNSFKNKAVHSQKNGDSLLAEFITERENKEKCFICSKQINFHDNLIMTLLKLERNISTLDTIYCSTCLSRSDLHIFEEYKHAFSNKLKSG
;
A
#
# COMPACT_ATOMS: atom_id res chain seq x y z
N MET A 1 16.68 -7.19 -32.26
CA MET A 1 16.84 -8.23 -31.22
C MET A 1 15.71 -8.06 -30.24
N ASP A 2 14.64 -8.81 -30.46
CA ASP A 2 13.44 -8.82 -29.61
C ASP A 2 13.78 -9.53 -28.30
N LYS A 3 14.16 -8.74 -27.30
CA LYS A 3 14.34 -9.24 -25.94
C LYS A 3 12.95 -9.55 -25.40
N ASP A 4 12.74 -10.78 -24.91
CA ASP A 4 11.50 -11.19 -24.27
C ASP A 4 11.10 -10.13 -23.22
N PRO A 5 9.91 -9.49 -23.37
CA PRO A 5 9.50 -8.40 -22.49
C PRO A 5 9.41 -8.82 -21.02
N LEU A 6 9.26 -10.12 -20.72
CA LEU A 6 9.26 -10.63 -19.36
C LEU A 6 10.64 -10.55 -18.69
N LEU A 7 11.73 -10.56 -19.47
CA LEU A 7 13.11 -10.46 -18.97
C LEU A 7 13.55 -9.02 -18.62
N ALA A 8 12.63 -8.07 -18.68
CA ALA A 8 12.87 -6.72 -18.19
C ALA A 8 13.25 -6.74 -16.70
N HIS A 9 14.27 -5.97 -16.32
CA HIS A 9 14.74 -5.87 -14.94
C HIS A 9 14.24 -4.60 -14.24
N ASP A 10 13.51 -3.74 -14.96
CA ASP A 10 13.04 -2.42 -14.54
C ASP A 10 11.54 -2.41 -14.23
N TRP A 11 11.02 -3.50 -13.67
CA TRP A 11 9.63 -3.56 -13.21
C TRP A 11 9.44 -2.71 -11.95
N ILE A 12 8.64 -1.65 -12.09
CA ILE A 12 8.35 -0.71 -11.01
C ILE A 12 6.92 -0.93 -10.56
N LYS A 13 6.74 -1.15 -9.25
CA LYS A 13 5.42 -1.22 -8.63
C LYS A 13 4.80 0.18 -8.62
N MET A 14 3.62 0.34 -9.20
CA MET A 14 2.93 1.62 -9.26
C MET A 14 1.40 1.46 -9.24
N ASN A 15 0.71 2.51 -8.80
CA ASN A 15 -0.73 2.62 -8.97
C ASN A 15 -1.02 3.07 -10.41
N MET A 16 -1.79 2.28 -11.14
CA MET A 16 -2.07 2.54 -12.55
C MET A 16 -2.97 3.76 -12.68
N LYS A 17 -2.49 4.83 -13.31
CA LYS A 17 -3.33 6.00 -13.61
C LYS A 17 -4.27 5.71 -14.79
N PHE A 18 -3.79 4.96 -15.76
CA PHE A 18 -4.51 4.60 -16.97
C PHE A 18 -4.71 3.09 -17.03
N PRO A 19 -5.87 2.64 -17.52
CA PRO A 19 -6.10 1.22 -17.68
C PRO A 19 -5.26 0.71 -18.85
N GLY A 20 -4.79 -0.54 -18.75
CA GLY A 20 -4.09 -1.21 -19.84
C GLY A 20 -4.29 -2.71 -19.78
N PHE A 21 -3.55 -3.48 -20.58
CA PHE A 21 -3.64 -4.93 -20.59
C PHE A 21 -2.41 -5.57 -19.97
N CYS A 22 -2.64 -6.51 -19.06
CA CYS A 22 -1.58 -7.31 -18.47
C CYS A 22 -0.90 -8.16 -19.54
N LEU A 23 0.43 -8.10 -19.60
CA LEU A 23 1.23 -8.86 -20.56
C LEU A 23 1.05 -10.38 -20.41
N ILE A 24 0.78 -10.89 -19.20
CA ILE A 24 0.62 -12.32 -18.91
C ILE A 24 -0.80 -12.81 -19.19
N CYS A 25 -1.78 -12.33 -18.44
CA CYS A 25 -3.14 -12.87 -18.51
C CYS A 25 -4.00 -12.23 -19.61
N LYS A 26 -3.48 -11.19 -20.28
CA LYS A 26 -4.19 -10.37 -21.29
C LYS A 26 -5.47 -9.71 -20.79
N GLN A 27 -5.76 -9.76 -19.49
CA GLN A 27 -6.88 -9.09 -18.88
C GLN A 27 -6.55 -7.63 -18.57
N ARG A 28 -7.59 -6.81 -18.46
CA ARG A 28 -7.48 -5.39 -18.15
C ARG A 28 -6.92 -5.19 -16.73
N VAL A 29 -5.92 -4.34 -16.61
CA VAL A 29 -5.50 -3.72 -15.35
C VAL A 29 -6.24 -2.39 -15.27
N ASN A 30 -7.05 -2.20 -14.23
CA ASN A 30 -7.89 -1.01 -14.13
C ASN A 30 -7.12 0.20 -13.61
N SER A 31 -7.66 1.39 -13.86
CA SER A 31 -7.20 2.60 -13.18
C SER A 31 -7.35 2.45 -11.67
N ALA A 32 -6.41 3.00 -10.91
CA ALA A 32 -6.25 2.90 -9.47
C ALA A 32 -5.87 1.50 -8.93
N GLU A 33 -5.75 0.47 -9.77
CA GLU A 33 -5.18 -0.82 -9.35
C GLU A 33 -3.65 -0.76 -9.24
N VAL A 34 -3.11 -1.52 -8.29
CA VAL A 34 -1.67 -1.69 -8.12
C VAL A 34 -1.17 -2.72 -9.14
N GLY A 35 -0.19 -2.32 -9.93
CA GLY A 35 0.46 -3.20 -10.90
C GLY A 35 1.94 -2.91 -11.02
N TYR A 36 2.60 -3.64 -11.92
CA TYR A 36 3.99 -3.40 -12.28
C TYR A 36 4.05 -2.86 -13.69
N TRP A 37 4.84 -1.82 -13.89
CA TRP A 37 5.14 -1.26 -15.20
C TRP A 37 6.64 -1.38 -15.47
N SER A 38 6.99 -1.78 -16.68
CA SER A 38 8.38 -1.74 -17.15
C SER A 38 8.47 -0.81 -18.35
N ARG A 39 9.43 0.12 -18.28
CA ARG A 39 9.75 1.02 -19.38
C ARG A 39 10.39 0.25 -20.53
N SER A 40 11.31 -0.67 -20.22
CA SER A 40 12.01 -1.47 -21.23
C SER A 40 11.10 -2.45 -21.96
N ALA A 41 10.15 -3.08 -21.26
CA ALA A 41 9.14 -3.96 -21.84
C ALA A 41 7.95 -3.21 -22.45
N LYS A 42 7.82 -1.90 -22.18
CA LYS A 42 6.65 -1.07 -22.52
C LYS A 42 5.31 -1.74 -22.15
N SER A 43 5.31 -2.44 -21.03
CA SER A 43 4.24 -3.37 -20.65
C SER A 43 3.85 -3.19 -19.20
N ILE A 44 2.63 -3.61 -18.89
CA ILE A 44 2.12 -3.68 -17.53
C ILE A 44 1.76 -5.10 -17.12
N LEU A 45 1.80 -5.37 -15.82
CA LEU A 45 1.38 -6.62 -15.20
C LEU A 45 0.48 -6.31 -14.00
N HIS A 46 -0.54 -7.14 -13.76
CA HIS A 46 -1.18 -7.15 -12.44
C HIS A 46 -0.15 -7.48 -11.37
N GLN A 47 -0.33 -6.99 -10.15
CA GLN A 47 0.51 -7.35 -9.02
C GLN A 47 0.62 -8.88 -8.86
N ASP A 48 -0.49 -9.60 -8.98
CA ASP A 48 -0.50 -11.06 -8.83
C ASP A 48 0.18 -11.77 -10.00
N CYS A 49 -0.02 -11.28 -11.23
CA CYS A 49 0.66 -11.81 -12.41
C CYS A 49 2.17 -11.63 -12.31
N TYR A 50 2.64 -10.49 -11.79
CA TYR A 50 4.07 -10.27 -11.54
C TYR A 50 4.61 -11.26 -10.49
N ASN A 51 3.90 -11.44 -9.37
CA ASN A 51 4.32 -12.35 -8.30
C ASN A 51 4.36 -13.82 -8.74
N LEU A 52 3.39 -14.26 -9.56
CA LEU A 52 3.32 -15.63 -10.07
C LEU A 52 4.32 -15.93 -11.19
N SER A 53 4.80 -14.90 -11.89
CA SER A 53 5.67 -15.06 -13.06
C SER A 53 7.13 -15.44 -12.75
N GLY A 54 7.50 -15.52 -11.47
CA GLY A 54 8.88 -15.85 -11.07
C GLY A 54 9.91 -14.77 -11.42
N LEU A 55 9.49 -13.59 -11.88
CA LEU A 55 10.37 -12.44 -12.13
C LEU A 55 11.00 -11.87 -10.84
N HIS A 56 10.59 -12.37 -9.68
CA HIS A 56 11.12 -12.04 -8.36
C HIS A 56 12.38 -12.86 -7.97
N PHE A 57 12.99 -13.64 -8.87
CA PHE A 57 14.21 -14.38 -8.53
C PHE A 57 15.50 -13.56 -8.70
N LYS A 58 15.73 -12.57 -7.81
CA LYS A 58 17.08 -12.29 -7.31
C LYS A 58 17.03 -11.98 -5.80
N LYS A 59 17.69 -12.88 -5.06
CA LYS A 59 17.93 -12.94 -3.59
C LYS A 59 16.81 -13.52 -2.72
N ASN A 60 16.62 -14.83 -2.77
CA ASN A 60 17.26 -15.72 -1.80
C ASN A 60 17.00 -17.17 -2.21
N GLN A 61 18.07 -17.89 -2.55
CA GLN A 61 18.03 -19.35 -2.52
C GLN A 61 17.97 -19.75 -1.04
N ASN A 62 16.89 -20.40 -0.64
CA ASN A 62 17.01 -21.63 0.14
C ASN A 62 15.75 -22.46 -0.05
N SER A 63 15.98 -23.68 -0.55
CA SER A 63 15.06 -24.80 -0.61
C SER A 63 14.24 -24.92 0.67
N PHE A 64 12.95 -25.23 0.55
CA PHE A 64 12.41 -26.51 1.01
C PHE A 64 11.06 -26.78 0.34
N LYS A 65 10.93 -28.01 -0.15
CA LYS A 65 9.72 -28.57 -0.77
C LYS A 65 8.61 -28.81 0.27
N ASN A 66 7.39 -28.74 -0.24
CA ASN A 66 6.17 -29.46 0.18
C ASN A 66 5.18 -28.80 1.15
N LYS A 67 3.93 -28.82 0.65
CA LYS A 67 2.63 -28.92 1.34
C LYS A 67 2.02 -27.66 1.97
N ALA A 68 0.92 -27.25 1.31
CA ALA A 68 -0.41 -27.05 1.89
C ALA A 68 -0.55 -26.14 3.13
N VAL A 69 -1.32 -25.07 2.93
CA VAL A 69 -2.19 -24.38 3.90
C VAL A 69 -1.48 -23.55 5.00
N HIS A 70 -1.97 -22.31 5.13
CA HIS A 70 -1.76 -21.31 6.19
C HIS A 70 -0.44 -20.51 6.22
N SER A 71 -0.53 -19.18 6.03
CA SER A 71 0.15 -18.23 6.93
C SER A 71 -0.47 -16.82 6.87
N GLN A 72 -1.52 -16.62 7.66
CA GLN A 72 -1.98 -15.30 8.13
C GLN A 72 -1.22 -14.87 9.41
N LYS A 73 -0.19 -15.63 9.85
CA LYS A 73 0.31 -15.54 11.24
C LYS A 73 1.34 -14.43 11.52
N ASN A 74 2.01 -13.85 10.52
CA ASN A 74 3.10 -12.89 10.78
C ASN A 74 2.63 -11.43 10.94
N GLY A 75 1.52 -11.03 10.32
CA GLY A 75 1.02 -9.64 10.40
C GLY A 75 0.39 -9.28 11.74
N ASP A 76 -0.32 -10.25 12.34
CA ASP A 76 -1.01 -10.05 13.61
C ASP A 76 -0.02 -9.89 14.79
N SER A 77 1.16 -10.53 14.72
CA SER A 77 2.21 -10.41 15.75
C SER A 77 2.82 -9.00 15.79
N LEU A 78 3.16 -8.43 14.63
CA LEU A 78 3.75 -7.09 14.54
C LEU A 78 2.76 -5.99 14.92
N LEU A 79 1.49 -6.16 14.55
CA LEU A 79 0.43 -5.23 14.95
C LEU A 79 0.19 -5.25 16.46
N ALA A 80 0.19 -6.43 17.07
CA ALA A 80 0.03 -6.57 18.52
C ALA A 80 1.21 -5.95 19.29
N GLU A 81 2.45 -6.16 18.83
CA GLU A 81 3.64 -5.51 19.40
C GLU A 81 3.57 -3.98 19.27
N PHE A 82 3.24 -3.46 18.08
CA PHE A 82 3.07 -2.03 17.85
C PHE A 82 2.03 -1.40 18.78
N ILE A 83 0.88 -2.05 18.95
CA ILE A 83 -0.18 -1.56 19.84
C ILE A 83 0.33 -1.59 21.28
N THR A 84 0.88 -2.70 21.75
CA THR A 84 1.32 -2.86 23.15
C THR A 84 2.39 -1.83 23.54
N GLU A 85 3.33 -1.52 22.66
CA GLU A 85 4.38 -0.52 22.94
C GLU A 85 3.84 0.91 23.11
N ARG A 86 2.74 1.22 22.40
CA ARG A 86 2.19 2.56 22.22
C ARG A 86 0.87 2.79 22.96
N GLU A 87 0.27 1.72 23.45
CA GLU A 87 -0.94 1.73 24.24
C GLU A 87 -0.73 2.64 25.46
N ASN A 88 -1.69 3.52 25.70
CA ASN A 88 -1.68 4.56 26.72
C ASN A 88 -0.66 5.71 26.54
N LYS A 89 0.29 5.64 25.61
CA LYS A 89 1.28 6.70 25.35
C LYS A 89 0.87 7.63 24.22
N GLU A 90 0.26 7.07 23.18
CA GLU A 90 -0.05 7.81 21.96
C GLU A 90 -1.26 8.73 22.10
N LYS A 91 -1.11 9.92 21.55
CA LYS A 91 -2.15 10.96 21.52
C LYS A 91 -2.47 11.32 20.09
N CYS A 92 -3.73 11.60 19.83
CA CYS A 92 -4.18 12.08 18.54
C CYS A 92 -3.45 13.37 18.17
N PHE A 93 -2.88 13.39 16.97
CA PHE A 93 -2.19 14.58 16.46
C PHE A 93 -3.10 15.82 16.39
N ILE A 94 -4.40 15.66 16.12
CA ILE A 94 -5.35 16.77 15.94
C ILE A 94 -5.91 17.28 17.27
N CYS A 95 -6.40 16.38 18.14
CA CYS A 95 -7.13 16.78 19.35
C CYS A 95 -6.39 16.47 20.66
N SER A 96 -5.19 15.88 20.58
CA SER A 96 -4.35 15.47 21.71
C SER A 96 -5.02 14.50 22.70
N LYS A 97 -6.21 13.99 22.39
CA LYS A 97 -6.87 12.92 23.17
C LYS A 97 -6.16 11.59 22.95
N GLN A 98 -6.20 10.73 23.96
CA GLN A 98 -5.59 9.42 23.91
C GLN A 98 -6.18 8.57 22.77
N ILE A 99 -5.32 7.81 22.08
CA ILE A 99 -5.76 6.89 21.03
C ILE A 99 -6.36 5.63 21.65
N ASN A 100 -7.56 5.27 21.20
CA ASN A 100 -8.12 3.95 21.47
C ASN A 100 -7.73 2.99 20.34
N PHE A 101 -6.71 2.17 20.57
CA PHE A 101 -6.28 1.15 19.61
C PHE A 101 -7.23 -0.04 19.48
N HIS A 102 -8.27 -0.13 20.30
CA HIS A 102 -9.34 -1.12 20.15
C HIS A 102 -10.52 -0.60 19.34
N ASP A 103 -10.47 0.66 18.90
CA ASP A 103 -11.46 1.20 17.98
C ASP A 103 -11.38 0.50 16.62
N ASN A 104 -12.53 0.08 16.10
CA ASN A 104 -12.60 -0.70 14.86
C ASN A 104 -12.03 0.05 13.65
N LEU A 105 -12.24 1.37 13.55
CA LEU A 105 -11.69 2.18 12.47
C LEU A 105 -10.17 2.23 12.57
N ILE A 106 -9.64 2.47 13.77
CA ILE A 106 -8.18 2.52 14.01
C ILE A 106 -7.55 1.17 13.71
N MET A 107 -8.12 0.07 14.20
CA MET A 107 -7.63 -1.29 13.92
C MET A 107 -7.66 -1.63 12.44
N THR A 108 -8.73 -1.25 11.74
CA THR A 108 -8.84 -1.49 10.30
C THR A 108 -7.76 -0.72 9.54
N LEU A 109 -7.53 0.55 9.89
CA LEU A 109 -6.49 1.37 9.26
C LEU A 109 -5.08 0.82 9.52
N LEU A 110 -4.79 0.40 10.76
CA LEU A 110 -3.49 -0.18 11.11
C LEU A 110 -3.23 -1.53 10.41
N LYS A 111 -4.27 -2.34 10.20
CA LYS A 111 -4.16 -3.59 9.42
C LYS A 111 -3.92 -3.37 7.93
N LEU A 112 -4.38 -2.24 7.39
CA LEU A 112 -4.18 -1.86 6.00
C LEU A 112 -2.79 -1.28 5.75
N GLU A 113 -2.15 -0.77 6.80
CA GLU A 113 -0.81 -0.20 6.72
C GLU A 113 0.23 -1.29 6.45
N ARG A 114 1.06 -1.07 5.42
CA ARG A 114 2.09 -2.03 5.00
C ARG A 114 3.37 -1.89 5.80
N ASN A 115 3.62 -0.73 6.41
CA ASN A 115 4.78 -0.44 7.26
C ASN A 115 4.35 0.26 8.54
N ILE A 116 3.69 -0.47 9.42
CA ILE A 116 3.19 0.09 10.70
C ILE A 116 4.32 0.60 11.60
N SER A 117 5.52 0.03 11.49
CA SER A 117 6.72 0.44 12.24
C SER A 117 7.22 1.85 11.90
N THR A 118 6.82 2.42 10.76
CA THR A 118 7.19 3.78 10.34
C THR A 118 6.11 4.82 10.62
N LEU A 119 5.04 4.47 11.36
CA LEU A 119 4.03 5.45 11.74
C LEU A 119 4.54 6.36 12.87
N ASP A 120 4.75 7.62 12.53
CA ASP A 120 5.15 8.67 13.48
C ASP A 120 3.96 9.50 13.99
N THR A 121 2.81 9.45 13.30
CA THR A 121 1.61 10.22 13.68
C THR A 121 0.37 9.34 13.67
N ILE A 122 -0.46 9.46 14.70
CA ILE A 122 -1.69 8.68 14.88
C ILE A 122 -2.86 9.62 15.17
N TYR A 123 -4.04 9.26 14.67
CA TYR A 123 -5.27 10.04 14.75
C TYR A 123 -6.33 9.24 15.51
N CYS A 124 -7.17 9.88 16.32
CA CYS A 124 -8.29 9.19 16.97
C CYS A 124 -9.45 9.01 15.98
N SER A 125 -10.30 8.02 16.25
CA SER A 125 -11.44 7.70 15.40
C SER A 125 -12.41 8.87 15.25
N THR A 126 -12.58 9.68 16.30
CA THR A 126 -13.40 10.89 16.24
C THR A 126 -12.86 11.92 15.25
N CYS A 127 -11.55 12.19 15.26
CA CYS A 127 -10.95 13.14 14.32
C CYS A 127 -10.97 12.62 12.88
N LEU A 128 -10.86 11.31 12.68
CA LEU A 128 -10.97 10.69 11.36
C LEU A 128 -12.41 10.67 10.84
N SER A 129 -13.38 10.44 11.73
CA SER A 129 -14.81 10.37 11.40
C SER A 129 -15.44 11.75 11.22
N ARG A 130 -14.85 12.80 11.80
CA ARG A 130 -15.24 14.21 11.59
C ARG A 130 -14.66 14.77 10.30
N SER A 131 -14.47 13.95 9.28
CA SER A 131 -14.06 14.42 7.95
C SER A 131 -15.19 15.29 7.39
N ASP A 132 -15.19 16.54 7.82
CA ASP A 132 -15.94 17.62 7.21
C ASP A 132 -15.29 17.77 5.84
N LEU A 133 -15.84 17.04 4.86
CA LEU A 133 -15.36 16.97 3.47
C LEU A 133 -15.08 18.37 2.92
N HIS A 134 -15.80 19.36 3.44
CA HIS A 134 -15.62 20.77 3.17
C HIS A 134 -14.22 21.30 3.52
N ILE A 135 -13.68 21.00 4.71
CA ILE A 135 -12.35 21.48 5.14
C ILE A 135 -11.24 20.86 4.28
N PHE A 136 -11.41 19.60 3.88
CA PHE A 136 -10.46 18.93 3.00
C PHE A 136 -10.50 19.51 1.57
N GLU A 137 -11.69 19.75 1.02
CA GLU A 137 -11.83 20.38 -0.29
C GLU A 137 -11.36 21.85 -0.29
N GLU A 138 -11.56 22.61 0.79
CA GLU A 138 -11.00 23.96 0.94
C GLU A 138 -9.47 23.95 0.97
N TYR A 139 -8.86 23.04 1.72
CA TYR A 139 -7.39 22.88 1.73
C TYR A 139 -6.86 22.54 0.33
N LYS A 140 -7.50 21.59 -0.35
CA LYS A 140 -7.15 21.17 -1.72
C LYS A 140 -7.31 22.30 -2.73
N HIS A 141 -8.34 23.12 -2.59
CA HIS A 141 -8.57 24.30 -3.42
C HIS A 141 -7.51 25.38 -3.16
N ALA A 142 -7.23 25.71 -1.90
CA ALA A 142 -6.19 26.67 -1.52
C ALA A 142 -4.79 26.24 -1.99
N PHE A 143 -4.47 24.96 -1.84
CA PHE A 143 -3.21 24.38 -2.31
C PHE A 143 -3.09 24.44 -3.85
N SER A 144 -4.16 24.10 -4.56
CA SER A 144 -4.21 24.14 -6.04
C SER A 144 -4.06 25.57 -6.58
N ASN A 145 -4.60 26.57 -5.89
CA ASN A 145 -4.47 27.97 -6.29
C ASN A 145 -3.05 28.51 -6.06
N LYS A 146 -2.35 28.06 -5.01
CA LYS A 146 -0.93 28.40 -4.82
C LYS A 146 -0.02 27.86 -5.92
N LEU A 147 -0.37 26.73 -6.55
CA LEU A 147 0.40 26.15 -7.65
C LEU A 147 0.16 26.83 -9.01
N LYS A 148 -0.95 27.55 -9.18
CA LYS A 148 -1.30 28.23 -10.44
C LYS A 148 -0.81 29.68 -10.51
N SER A 149 -0.45 30.27 -9.38
CA SER A 149 0.03 31.66 -9.29
C SER A 149 1.55 31.77 -9.28
N GLY A 150 2.27 30.72 -9.68
CA GLY A 150 3.73 30.66 -9.80
C GLY A 150 4.18 30.49 -11.23
#